data_AF-A0A1H9QE14-F1
#
_entry.id   AF-A0A1H9QE14-F1
#
_cell.length_a   1.000
_cell.length_b   1.000
_cell.length_c   1.000
_cell.angle_alpha   90.00
_cell.angle_beta   90.00
_cell.angle_gamma   90.00
#
_symmetry.space_group_name_H-M   'P 1'
#
loop_
_entity.id
_entity.type
_entity.pdbx_description
1 polymer ?
#
loop_
_entity_poly.entity_id
_entity_poly.type
_entity_poly.pdbx_seq_one_letter_code
_entity_poly.pdbx_strand_id
1 'polypeptide(L)' 'MDYRYGSHTVFKIQYHFVFVTKHRYKVLKGDIGLKVGELIRHLK' A
#
# COMPACT_ATOMS: atom_id res chain seq x y z
N MET A 1 2.77 14.16 12.75
CA MET A 1 1.71 13.43 12.01
C MET A 1 0.72 14.47 11.55
N ASP A 2 1.15 15.24 10.56
CA ASP A 2 0.61 16.58 10.32
C ASP A 2 -0.46 16.55 9.25
N TYR A 3 -1.42 17.46 9.37
CA TYR A 3 -2.50 17.60 8.39
C TYR A 3 -1.92 18.13 7.07
N ARG A 4 -2.45 17.65 5.95
CA ARG A 4 -2.11 18.19 4.62
C ARG A 4 -3.05 19.35 4.31
N TYR A 5 -2.49 20.41 3.76
CA TYR A 5 -3.20 21.63 3.38
C TYR A 5 -3.16 21.77 1.85
N GLY A 6 -4.33 21.87 1.22
CA GLY A 6 -4.52 22.34 -0.15
C GLY A 6 -5.09 23.77 -0.16
N SER A 7 -5.25 24.36 -1.35
CA SER A 7 -5.63 25.78 -1.50
C SER A 7 -6.88 26.20 -0.71
N HIS A 8 -7.85 25.31 -0.52
CA HIS A 8 -9.05 25.55 0.29
C HIS A 8 -9.47 24.33 1.13
N THR A 9 -8.57 23.38 1.40
CA THR A 9 -8.91 22.14 2.11
C THR A 9 -7.82 21.70 3.07
N VAL A 10 -8.21 21.24 4.25
CA VAL A 10 -7.31 20.63 5.24
C VAL A 10 -7.77 19.20 5.44
N PHE A 11 -6.89 18.23 5.15
CA PHE A 11 -7.27 16.84 5.18
C PHE A 11 -6.18 15.92 5.72
N LYS A 12 -6.62 14.83 6.32
CA LYS A 12 -5.79 13.72 6.77
C LYS A 12 -6.51 12.44 6.40
N ILE A 13 -6.07 11.83 5.31
CA ILE A 13 -6.71 10.65 4.75
C ILE A 13 -5.79 9.46 4.98
N GLN A 14 -6.27 8.48 5.76
CA GLN A 14 -5.56 7.27 6.10
C GLN A 14 -6.41 6.08 5.67
N TYR A 15 -5.80 5.15 4.92
CA TYR A 15 -6.48 3.96 4.42
C TYR A 15 -5.73 2.70 4.86
N HIS A 16 -6.48 1.64 5.15
CA HIS A 16 -5.96 0.31 5.42
C HIS A 16 -6.34 -0.61 4.25
N PHE A 17 -5.39 -0.84 3.35
CA PHE A 17 -5.57 -1.71 2.19
C PHE A 17 -5.02 -3.11 2.49
N VAL A 18 -5.85 -4.13 2.27
CA VAL A 18 -5.48 -5.55 2.40
C VAL A 18 -5.94 -6.27 1.14
N PHE A 19 -5.07 -7.08 0.55
CA PHE A 19 -5.40 -7.89 -0.63
C PHE A 19 -4.85 -9.31 -0.46
N VAL A 20 -5.43 -10.24 -1.22
CA VAL A 20 -5.05 -11.66 -1.23
C VAL A 20 -4.80 -12.14 -2.65
N THR A 21 -4.04 -13.21 -2.79
CA THR A 21 -3.76 -13.84 -4.09
C THR A 21 -5.02 -14.46 -4.67
N LYS A 22 -5.09 -14.51 -6.01
CA LYS A 22 -6.13 -15.26 -6.71
C LYS A 22 -6.14 -16.70 -6.20
N HIS A 23 -7.31 -17.21 -5.84
CA HIS A 23 -7.50 -18.54 -5.24
C HIS A 23 -6.78 -18.79 -3.89
N ARG A 24 -6.30 -17.74 -3.21
CA ARG A 24 -5.63 -17.80 -1.88
C ARG A 24 -4.39 -18.71 -1.84
N TYR A 25 -3.72 -18.90 -2.97
CA TYR A 25 -2.44 -19.61 -2.97
C TYR A 25 -1.41 -18.85 -2.13
N LYS A 26 -0.66 -19.57 -1.30
CA LYS A 26 0.35 -19.00 -0.39
C LYS A 26 1.66 -18.66 -1.13
N VAL A 27 1.56 -17.98 -2.28
CA VAL A 27 2.67 -17.62 -3.18
C VAL A 27 3.39 -16.32 -2.81
N LEU A 28 2.78 -15.48 -1.96
CA LEU A 28 3.41 -14.26 -1.43
C LEU A 28 4.42 -14.61 -0.32
N LYS A 29 5.49 -15.30 -0.68
CA LYS A 29 6.59 -15.70 0.20
C LYS A 29 7.92 -15.63 -0.53
N GLY A 30 9.02 -15.58 0.22
CA GLY A 30 10.37 -15.49 -0.33
C GLY A 30 10.54 -14.30 -1.28
N ASP A 31 11.24 -14.52 -2.38
CA ASP A 31 11.60 -13.48 -3.36
C ASP A 31 10.37 -12.81 -3.99
N ILE A 32 9.28 -13.56 -4.18
CA ILE A 32 8.03 -13.01 -4.73
C ILE A 32 7.44 -11.97 -3.78
N GLY A 33 7.42 -12.25 -2.48
CA GLY A 33 6.93 -11.32 -1.47
C GLY A 33 7.77 -10.05 -1.39
N LEU A 34 9.11 -10.20 -1.45
CA LEU A 34 10.05 -9.08 -1.45
C LEU A 34 9.83 -8.18 -2.67
N LYS A 35 9.79 -8.75 -3.87
CA LYS A 35 9.63 -8.00 -5.12
C LYS A 35 8.28 -7.29 -5.23
N VAL A 36 7.21 -7.92 -4.74
CA VAL A 36 5.90 -7.27 -4.64
C VAL A 36 5.93 -6.10 -3.65
N GLY A 37 6.62 -6.25 -2.51
CA GLY A 37 6.82 -5.17 -1.55
C GLY A 37 7.59 -3.99 -2.14
N GLU A 38 8.65 -4.27 -2.92
CA GLU A 38 9.42 -3.24 -3.64
C GLU A 38 8.56 -2.49 -4.67
N LEU A 39 7.77 -3.20 -5.47
CA LEU A 39 6.84 -2.61 -6.43
C LEU A 39 5.82 -1.69 -5.75
N ILE A 40 5.22 -2.13 -4.66
CA ILE A 40 4.25 -1.32 -3.90
C ILE A 40 4.91 -0.06 -3.33
N ARG A 41 6.16 -0.18 -2.85
CA ARG A 41 6.91 0.96 -2.33
C ARG A 41 7.27 1.97 -3.41
N HIS A 42 7.55 1.52 -4.63
CA HIS A 42 7.83 2.41 -5.76
C HIS A 42 6.60 3.17 -6.24
N LEU A 43 5.40 2.58 -6.12
CA LEU A 43 4.13 3.21 -6.49
C LEU A 43 3.63 4.24 -5.47
N LYS A 44 4.26 4.33 -4.29
CA LYS A 44 3.91 5.25 -3.21
C LYS A 44 4.70 6.56 -3.33
#